data_AF-A0A2M9BB41-F1
#
_entry.id   AF-A0A2M9BB41-F1
#
_cell.length_a   1.000
_cell.length_b   1.000
_cell.length_c   1.000
_cell.angle_alpha   90.00
_cell.angle_beta   90.00
_cell.angle_gamma   90.00
#
_symmetry.space_group_name_H-M   'P 1'
#
loop_
_entity.id
_entity.type
_entity.pdbx_description
1 polymer ?
#
loop_
_entity_poly.entity_id
_entity_poly.type
_entity_poly.pdbx_seq_one_letter_code
_entity_poly.pdbx_strand_id
1 'polypeptide(L)'
;MARPSSTIVVVGGSVPPAVLPALDRLPNVRAASLSGDEAPPARELIARSSLAYLVHDADPLAAVAKAWAAYFDDGAPYGTVEVAVEAALASLRRGDALLPDYFLVLDAAELPQIERHWWFGVLATASPGRVIPVEPDAASVQRALSRLPDGRWWPDPPEEWLRGLGRAVPDRVGLGLGDAGLGDAGLGDGGARRCGKLNSGNQFTTVNRPPDRPPARPPPLMTTPSSPPQPPLRGAP
;
A
#
# COMPACT_ATOMS: atom_id res chain seq x y z
N MET A 1 -19.31 2.56 14.77
CA MET A 1 -19.68 1.84 13.52
C MET A 1 -20.09 0.43 13.87
N ALA A 2 -21.21 -0.07 13.34
CA ALA A 2 -21.61 -1.46 13.49
C ALA A 2 -20.62 -2.35 12.73
N ARG A 3 -20.12 -3.41 13.37
CA ARG A 3 -19.19 -4.35 12.74
C ARG A 3 -19.97 -5.38 11.92
N PRO A 4 -19.59 -5.62 10.65
CA PRO A 4 -20.08 -6.77 9.93
C PRO A 4 -19.63 -8.05 10.64
N SER A 5 -20.42 -9.11 10.54
CA SER A 5 -20.07 -10.44 11.07
C SER A 5 -18.99 -11.14 10.25
N SER A 6 -18.72 -10.64 9.04
CA SER A 6 -17.70 -11.13 8.10
C SER A 6 -16.39 -10.35 8.26
N THR A 7 -15.26 -11.04 8.10
CA THR A 7 -13.95 -10.40 7.95
C THR A 7 -13.82 -9.80 6.55
N ILE A 8 -13.59 -8.49 6.45
CA ILE A 8 -13.46 -7.76 5.19
C ILE A 8 -11.98 -7.74 4.78
N VAL A 9 -11.70 -8.20 3.57
CA VAL A 9 -10.35 -8.27 3.01
C VAL A 9 -10.32 -7.51 1.69
N VAL A 10 -9.45 -6.52 1.59
CA VAL A 10 -9.20 -5.81 0.34
C VAL A 10 -7.95 -6.40 -0.32
N VAL A 11 -8.06 -6.70 -1.61
CA VAL A 11 -6.93 -7.09 -2.44
C VAL A 11 -6.41 -5.84 -3.15
N GLY A 12 -5.20 -5.41 -2.80
CA GLY A 12 -4.53 -4.24 -3.35
C GLY A 12 -3.42 -4.60 -4.34
N GLY A 13 -2.98 -3.61 -5.11
CA GLY A 13 -1.98 -3.78 -6.18
C GLY A 13 -2.61 -4.14 -7.52
N SER A 14 -1.83 -4.72 -8.42
CA SER A 14 -2.31 -5.20 -9.72
C SER A 14 -3.04 -6.54 -9.53
N VAL A 15 -4.36 -6.51 -9.43
CA VAL A 15 -5.17 -7.72 -9.23
C VAL A 15 -5.43 -8.40 -10.58
N PRO A 16 -4.94 -9.65 -10.81
CA PRO A 16 -5.24 -10.34 -12.05
C PRO A 16 -6.75 -10.65 -12.14
N PRO A 17 -7.36 -10.51 -13.33
CA PRO A 17 -8.82 -10.65 -13.49
C PRO A 17 -9.34 -12.04 -13.13
N ALA A 18 -8.47 -13.05 -13.10
CA ALA A 18 -8.81 -14.43 -12.75
C ALA A 18 -8.87 -14.70 -11.23
N VAL A 19 -8.27 -13.84 -10.39
CA VAL A 19 -8.13 -14.12 -8.95
C VAL A 19 -9.46 -14.05 -8.21
N LEU A 20 -10.21 -12.95 -8.33
CA LEU A 20 -11.48 -12.79 -7.62
C LEU A 20 -12.53 -13.83 -8.05
N PRO A 21 -12.75 -14.13 -9.35
CA PRO A 21 -13.67 -15.19 -9.76
C PRO A 21 -13.26 -16.60 -9.29
N ALA A 22 -11.97 -16.85 -9.11
CA ALA A 22 -11.51 -18.13 -8.56
C ALA A 22 -11.76 -18.23 -7.05
N LEU A 23 -11.60 -17.12 -6.31
CA LEU A 23 -11.87 -17.05 -4.88
C LEU A 23 -13.36 -17.18 -4.53
N ASP A 24 -14.26 -16.64 -5.37
CA ASP A 24 -15.71 -16.72 -5.14
C ASP A 24 -16.26 -18.16 -5.22
N ARG A 25 -15.47 -19.09 -5.77
CA ARG A 25 -15.82 -20.53 -5.82
C ARG A 25 -15.45 -21.28 -4.55
N LEU A 26 -14.73 -20.66 -3.62
CA LEU A 26 -14.28 -21.29 -2.39
C LEU A 26 -15.38 -21.32 -1.33
N PRO A 27 -15.42 -22.36 -0.49
CA PRO A 27 -16.34 -22.38 0.64
C PRO A 27 -15.98 -21.26 1.62
N ASN A 28 -16.99 -20.56 2.14
CA ASN A 28 -16.88 -19.50 3.14
C ASN A 28 -16.21 -18.19 2.66
N VAL A 29 -15.97 -18.04 1.36
CA VAL A 29 -15.44 -16.81 0.75
C VAL A 29 -16.50 -16.23 -0.18
N ARG A 30 -16.77 -14.94 -0.04
CA ARG A 30 -17.45 -14.16 -1.07
C ARG A 30 -16.43 -13.23 -1.70
N ALA A 31 -16.20 -13.33 -3.01
CA ALA A 31 -15.30 -12.44 -3.71
C ALA A 31 -16.02 -11.64 -4.79
N ALA A 32 -15.75 -10.33 -4.88
CA ALA A 32 -16.36 -9.47 -5.89
C ALA A 32 -15.38 -8.39 -6.34
N SER A 33 -15.35 -8.11 -7.64
CA SER A 33 -14.71 -6.90 -8.14
C SER A 33 -15.66 -5.72 -7.92
N LEU A 34 -15.16 -4.71 -7.23
CA LEU A 34 -15.85 -3.46 -6.92
C LEU A 34 -15.12 -2.25 -7.54
N SER A 35 -14.05 -2.51 -8.29
CA SER A 35 -13.26 -1.49 -8.98
C SER A 35 -13.77 -1.37 -10.42
N GLY A 36 -14.83 -0.59 -10.62
CA GLY A 36 -15.40 -0.36 -11.96
C GLY A 36 -16.74 0.38 -11.94
N ASP A 37 -17.18 0.89 -13.08
CA ASP A 37 -18.39 1.71 -13.20
C ASP A 37 -19.69 0.94 -12.89
N GLU A 38 -19.71 -0.38 -13.10
CA GLU A 38 -20.85 -1.25 -12.79
C GLU A 38 -20.75 -1.91 -11.41
N ALA A 39 -19.78 -1.51 -10.58
CA ALA A 39 -19.60 -2.08 -9.26
C ALA A 39 -20.79 -1.77 -8.35
N PRO A 40 -21.37 -2.78 -7.66
CA PRO A 40 -22.34 -2.50 -6.61
C PRO A 40 -21.68 -1.69 -5.49
N PRO A 41 -22.41 -0.82 -4.78
CA PRO A 41 -21.86 -0.09 -3.64
C PRO A 41 -21.27 -1.09 -2.63
N ALA A 42 -20.04 -0.84 -2.16
CA ALA A 42 -19.36 -1.74 -1.21
C ALA A 42 -20.25 -2.05 0.01
N ARG A 43 -20.99 -1.05 0.50
CA ARG A 43 -21.97 -1.18 1.58
C ARG A 43 -23.04 -2.24 1.32
N GLU A 44 -23.54 -2.35 0.08
CA GLU A 44 -24.55 -3.34 -0.27
C GLU A 44 -23.96 -4.76 -0.31
N LEU A 45 -22.73 -4.90 -0.79
CA LEU A 45 -22.01 -6.17 -0.77
C LEU A 45 -21.76 -6.63 0.69
N ILE A 46 -21.29 -5.71 1.53
CA ILE A 46 -21.01 -5.96 2.95
C ILE A 46 -22.28 -6.33 3.71
N ALA A 47 -23.40 -5.61 3.49
CA ALA A 47 -24.66 -5.88 4.17
C ALA A 47 -25.27 -7.24 3.80
N ARG A 48 -25.00 -7.75 2.59
CA ARG A 48 -25.50 -9.04 2.10
C ARG A 48 -24.59 -10.23 2.43
N SER A 49 -23.36 -9.98 2.87
CA SER A 49 -22.42 -11.04 3.18
C SER A 49 -22.70 -11.64 4.56
N SER A 50 -22.98 -12.94 4.58
CA SER A 50 -23.04 -13.74 5.81
C SER A 50 -21.89 -14.75 5.90
N LEU A 51 -20.95 -14.74 4.95
CA LEU A 51 -19.81 -15.66 4.91
C LEU A 51 -18.69 -15.20 5.84
N ALA A 52 -17.74 -16.10 6.13
CA ALA A 52 -16.62 -15.80 7.01
C ALA A 52 -15.72 -14.69 6.43
N TYR A 53 -15.45 -14.74 5.12
CA TYR A 53 -14.60 -13.78 4.42
C TYR A 53 -15.34 -13.08 3.29
N LEU A 54 -15.20 -11.76 3.24
CA LEU A 54 -15.61 -10.92 2.12
C LEU A 54 -14.35 -10.32 1.49
N VAL A 55 -14.08 -10.66 0.23
CA VAL A 55 -12.88 -10.25 -0.51
C VAL A 55 -13.27 -9.33 -1.66
N HIS A 56 -12.65 -8.16 -1.78
CA HIS A 56 -12.87 -7.28 -2.94
C HIS A 56 -11.63 -6.46 -3.29
N ASP A 57 -11.62 -5.82 -4.46
CA ASP A 57 -10.50 -4.99 -4.94
C ASP A 57 -10.67 -3.48 -4.70
N ALA A 58 -11.85 -3.03 -4.25
CA ALA A 58 -12.08 -1.60 -3.96
C ALA A 58 -11.32 -1.14 -2.70
N ASP A 59 -10.14 -0.56 -2.89
CA ASP A 59 -9.37 0.07 -1.82
C ASP A 59 -9.99 1.43 -1.40
N PRO A 60 -10.49 1.57 -0.16
CA PRO A 60 -11.09 2.83 0.32
C PRO A 60 -10.08 3.97 0.44
N LEU A 61 -8.78 3.66 0.45
CA LEU A 61 -7.68 4.62 0.54
C LEU A 61 -6.96 4.81 -0.80
N ALA A 62 -7.45 4.24 -1.91
CA ALA A 62 -6.78 4.30 -3.22
C ALA A 62 -6.47 5.74 -3.67
N ALA A 63 -7.42 6.67 -3.47
CA ALA A 63 -7.23 8.07 -3.80
C ALA A 63 -6.14 8.74 -2.91
N VAL A 64 -6.05 8.32 -1.65
CA VAL A 64 -5.02 8.80 -0.72
C VAL A 64 -3.66 8.24 -1.11
N ALA A 65 -3.57 6.95 -1.43
CA ALA A 65 -2.36 6.30 -1.93
C ALA A 65 -1.81 7.01 -3.18
N LYS A 66 -2.69 7.27 -4.15
CA LYS A 66 -2.36 8.00 -5.38
C LYS A 66 -1.89 9.43 -5.11
N ALA A 67 -2.60 10.16 -4.25
CA ALA A 67 -2.22 11.53 -3.88
C ALA A 67 -0.87 11.58 -3.16
N TRP A 68 -0.62 10.62 -2.26
CA TRP A 68 0.63 10.49 -1.53
C TRP A 68 1.79 10.15 -2.45
N ALA A 69 1.60 9.18 -3.36
CA ALA A 69 2.62 8.84 -4.36
C ALA A 69 2.94 10.04 -5.26
N ALA A 70 1.93 10.71 -5.81
CA ALA A 70 2.13 11.89 -6.67
C ALA A 70 2.79 13.06 -5.94
N TYR A 71 2.51 13.26 -4.64
CA TYR A 71 3.15 14.29 -3.85
C TYR A 71 4.66 14.07 -3.71
N PHE A 72 5.09 12.83 -3.53
CA PHE A 72 6.51 12.49 -3.34
C PHE A 72 7.27 12.16 -4.63
N ASP A 73 6.60 11.66 -5.66
CA ASP A 73 7.22 11.24 -6.93
C ASP A 73 7.10 12.31 -8.03
N ASP A 74 5.91 12.93 -8.16
CA ASP A 74 5.60 13.86 -9.25
C ASP A 74 5.64 15.34 -8.83
N GLY A 75 5.96 15.63 -7.56
CA GLY A 75 5.98 16.99 -7.02
C GLY A 75 4.58 17.64 -7.02
N ALA A 76 3.53 16.85 -6.82
CA ALA A 76 2.16 17.37 -6.77
C ALA A 76 2.00 18.50 -5.73
N PRO A 77 1.04 19.44 -5.93
CA PRO A 77 0.89 20.58 -5.05
C PRO A 77 0.64 20.18 -3.59
N TYR A 78 1.23 20.96 -2.69
CA TYR A 78 0.97 20.88 -1.25
C TYR A 78 -0.55 20.97 -0.99
N GLY A 79 -1.08 20.11 -0.12
CA GLY A 79 -2.53 20.04 0.14
C GLY A 79 -3.26 18.91 -0.59
N THR A 80 -2.65 18.29 -1.61
CA THR A 80 -3.32 17.24 -2.41
C THR A 80 -3.59 15.98 -1.56
N VAL A 81 -2.65 15.63 -0.68
CA VAL A 81 -2.81 14.51 0.27
C VAL A 81 -3.90 14.82 1.28
N GLU A 82 -3.93 16.04 1.83
CA GLU A 82 -4.90 16.48 2.81
C GLU A 82 -6.33 16.47 2.26
N VAL A 83 -6.52 16.92 1.01
CA VAL A 83 -7.81 16.86 0.33
C VAL A 83 -8.28 15.42 0.14
N ALA A 84 -7.38 14.54 -0.33
CA ALA A 84 -7.70 13.13 -0.51
C ALA A 84 -8.04 12.43 0.83
N VAL A 85 -7.31 12.77 1.89
CA VAL A 85 -7.57 12.27 3.25
C VAL A 85 -8.94 12.71 3.76
N GLU A 86 -9.29 14.00 3.65
CA GLU A 86 -10.59 14.47 4.11
C GLU A 86 -11.75 13.88 3.30
N ALA A 87 -11.56 13.65 2.00
CA ALA A 87 -12.53 12.96 1.15
C ALA A 87 -12.74 11.50 1.58
N ALA A 88 -11.64 10.76 1.84
CA ALA A 88 -11.69 9.39 2.33
C ALA A 88 -12.36 9.31 3.71
N LEU A 89 -11.99 10.19 4.65
CA LEU A 89 -12.60 10.28 5.96
C LEU A 89 -14.11 10.60 5.89
N ALA A 90 -14.51 11.49 4.97
CA ALA A 90 -15.93 11.77 4.75
C ALA A 90 -16.69 10.53 4.24
N SER A 91 -16.09 9.76 3.34
CA SER A 91 -16.65 8.48 2.84
C SER A 91 -16.82 7.46 3.98
N LEU A 92 -15.79 7.30 4.81
CA LEU A 92 -15.83 6.43 5.99
C LEU A 92 -16.94 6.86 6.96
N ARG A 93 -17.03 8.16 7.31
CA ARG A 93 -18.07 8.66 8.22
C ARG A 93 -19.49 8.43 7.71
N ARG A 94 -19.72 8.53 6.40
CA ARG A 94 -21.03 8.22 5.77
C ARG A 94 -21.31 6.72 5.68
N GLY A 95 -20.28 5.88 5.86
CA GLY A 95 -20.37 4.44 5.68
C GLY A 95 -20.47 4.02 4.20
N ASP A 96 -20.05 4.90 3.29
CA ASP A 96 -19.98 4.60 1.85
C ASP A 96 -18.78 3.66 1.56
N ALA A 97 -17.75 3.79 2.37
CA ALA A 97 -16.59 2.92 2.45
C ALA A 97 -16.40 2.41 3.89
N LEU A 98 -15.74 1.26 4.04
CA LEU A 98 -15.29 0.73 5.32
C LEU A 98 -13.79 0.46 5.26
N LEU A 99 -13.11 0.69 6.38
CA LEU A 99 -11.71 0.26 6.50
C LEU A 99 -11.69 -1.27 6.62
N PRO A 100 -10.95 -1.98 5.75
CA PRO A 100 -10.94 -3.44 5.75
C PRO A 100 -10.21 -4.00 6.97
N ASP A 101 -10.51 -5.23 7.36
CA ASP A 101 -9.75 -5.95 8.39
C ASP A 101 -8.31 -6.19 7.92
N TYR A 102 -8.14 -6.58 6.66
CA TYR A 102 -6.83 -6.92 6.06
C TYR A 102 -6.71 -6.38 4.64
N PHE A 103 -5.50 -5.95 4.27
CA PHE A 103 -5.04 -5.71 2.92
C PHE A 103 -4.14 -6.88 2.48
N LEU A 104 -4.50 -7.55 1.39
CA LEU A 104 -3.64 -8.50 0.70
C LEU A 104 -3.05 -7.79 -0.52
N VAL A 105 -1.75 -7.54 -0.51
CA VAL A 105 -1.06 -6.82 -1.58
C VAL A 105 -0.47 -7.83 -2.54
N LEU A 106 -1.04 -7.90 -3.74
CA LEU A 106 -0.58 -8.84 -4.76
C LEU A 106 0.68 -8.32 -5.45
N ASP A 107 1.61 -9.24 -5.69
CA ASP A 107 2.84 -8.99 -6.46
C ASP A 107 3.66 -7.80 -5.92
N ALA A 108 3.82 -7.78 -4.60
CA ALA A 108 4.50 -6.71 -3.90
C ALA A 108 5.94 -6.43 -4.39
N ALA A 109 6.60 -7.41 -4.99
CA ALA A 109 7.95 -7.27 -5.52
C ALA A 109 8.00 -6.39 -6.78
N GLU A 110 7.01 -6.52 -7.65
CA GLU A 110 6.90 -5.81 -8.93
C GLU A 110 6.28 -4.41 -8.81
N LEU A 111 5.71 -4.07 -7.65
CA LEU A 111 5.18 -2.72 -7.41
C LEU A 111 6.28 -1.65 -7.49
N PRO A 112 5.98 -0.46 -8.07
CA PRO A 112 6.85 0.70 -7.99
C PRO A 112 7.28 1.01 -6.55
N GLN A 113 8.50 1.51 -6.38
CA GLN A 113 9.08 1.72 -5.04
C GLN A 113 8.18 2.58 -4.15
N ILE A 114 7.64 3.69 -4.67
CA ILE A 114 6.77 4.59 -3.92
C ILE A 114 5.48 3.87 -3.46
N GLU A 115 4.87 3.07 -4.33
CA GLU A 115 3.68 2.28 -3.99
C GLU A 115 3.97 1.21 -2.93
N ARG A 116 5.16 0.58 -2.98
CA ARG A 116 5.58 -0.34 -1.90
C ARG A 116 5.72 0.39 -0.55
N HIS A 117 6.24 1.62 -0.55
CA HIS A 117 6.34 2.41 0.67
C HIS A 117 4.97 2.82 1.22
N TRP A 118 3.96 3.00 0.38
CA TRP A 118 2.58 3.17 0.82
C TRP A 118 2.09 1.94 1.60
N TRP A 119 2.18 0.75 1.00
CA TRP A 119 1.67 -0.48 1.63
C TRP A 119 2.50 -0.90 2.85
N PHE A 120 3.82 -1.05 2.67
CA PHE A 120 4.71 -1.67 3.65
C PHE A 120 5.47 -0.68 4.52
N GLY A 121 5.32 0.63 4.26
CA GLY A 121 5.80 1.70 5.12
C GLY A 121 4.64 2.35 5.84
N VAL A 122 3.79 3.08 5.11
CA VAL A 122 2.73 3.93 5.67
C VAL A 122 1.68 3.08 6.39
N LEU A 123 1.00 2.18 5.68
CA LEU A 123 -0.07 1.36 6.27
C LEU A 123 0.46 0.36 7.29
N ALA A 124 1.60 -0.26 6.99
CA ALA A 124 2.26 -1.17 7.94
C ALA A 124 2.72 -0.45 9.23
N THR A 125 3.02 0.86 9.21
CA THR A 125 3.30 1.60 10.45
C THR A 125 2.05 1.71 11.32
N ALA A 126 0.86 1.86 10.71
CA ALA A 126 -0.41 1.93 11.45
C ALA A 126 -0.82 0.55 12.01
N SER A 127 -0.72 -0.50 11.20
CA SER A 127 -0.91 -1.89 11.65
C SER A 127 -0.15 -2.88 10.76
N PRO A 128 1.04 -3.38 11.19
CA PRO A 128 1.88 -4.23 10.37
C PRO A 128 1.23 -5.56 9.99
N GLY A 129 0.49 -6.17 10.93
CA GLY A 129 -0.13 -7.49 10.73
C GLY A 129 -1.32 -7.48 9.76
N ARG A 130 -1.76 -6.31 9.31
CA ARG A 130 -2.94 -6.18 8.44
C ARG A 130 -2.61 -5.91 6.99
N VAL A 131 -1.33 -5.74 6.64
CA VAL A 131 -0.87 -5.61 5.26
C VAL A 131 0.00 -6.82 4.94
N ILE A 132 -0.52 -7.73 4.13
CA ILE A 132 0.10 -9.03 3.88
C ILE A 132 0.50 -9.10 2.39
N PRO A 133 1.79 -9.27 2.06
CA PRO A 133 2.20 -9.53 0.69
C PRO A 133 1.78 -10.94 0.29
N VAL A 134 1.21 -11.09 -0.90
CA VAL A 134 0.75 -12.38 -1.43
C VAL A 134 1.11 -12.49 -2.90
N GLU A 135 1.42 -13.70 -3.36
CA GLU A 135 1.58 -13.98 -4.79
C GLU A 135 0.27 -13.74 -5.55
N PRO A 136 0.33 -13.31 -6.83
CA PRO A 136 -0.84 -12.93 -7.63
C PRO A 136 -1.65 -14.14 -8.13
N ASP A 137 -1.91 -15.12 -7.27
CA ASP A 137 -2.69 -16.32 -7.57
C ASP A 137 -3.71 -16.65 -6.48
N ALA A 138 -4.84 -17.26 -6.89
CA ALA A 138 -5.95 -17.52 -6.00
C ALA A 138 -5.61 -18.51 -4.87
N ALA A 139 -4.70 -19.47 -5.10
CA ALA A 139 -4.33 -20.45 -4.09
C ALA A 139 -3.47 -19.80 -2.99
N SER A 140 -2.61 -18.85 -3.35
CA SER A 140 -1.83 -18.06 -2.39
C SER A 140 -2.71 -17.11 -1.58
N VAL A 141 -3.70 -16.47 -2.22
CA VAL A 141 -4.71 -15.67 -1.49
C VAL A 141 -5.51 -16.54 -0.52
N GLN A 142 -6.00 -17.71 -0.97
CA GLN A 142 -6.70 -18.65 -0.08
C GLN A 142 -5.83 -19.08 1.11
N ARG A 143 -4.56 -19.37 0.86
CA ARG A 143 -3.61 -19.75 1.91
C ARG A 143 -3.41 -18.62 2.91
N ALA A 144 -3.31 -17.38 2.44
CA ALA A 144 -3.21 -16.19 3.29
C ALA A 144 -4.47 -16.02 4.16
N LEU A 145 -5.66 -16.16 3.59
CA LEU A 145 -6.94 -16.09 4.32
C LEU A 145 -7.01 -17.12 5.46
N SER A 146 -6.48 -18.33 5.25
CA SER A 146 -6.45 -19.38 6.29
C SER A 146 -5.44 -19.15 7.42
N ARG A 147 -4.54 -18.16 7.27
CA ARG A 147 -3.41 -17.90 8.17
C ARG A 147 -3.30 -16.42 8.54
N LEU A 148 -4.42 -15.69 8.51
CA LEU A 148 -4.43 -14.28 8.86
C LEU A 148 -3.89 -14.12 10.29
N PRO A 149 -2.87 -13.26 10.50
CA PRO A 149 -2.24 -13.11 11.79
C PRO A 149 -3.16 -12.33 12.74
N ASP A 150 -3.22 -12.78 13.98
CA ASP A 150 -3.81 -11.99 15.04
C ASP A 150 -2.92 -10.78 15.32
N GLY A 151 -3.47 -9.58 15.20
CA GLY A 151 -2.69 -8.35 15.28
C GLY A 151 -3.51 -7.15 15.73
N ARG A 152 -2.78 -6.09 16.10
CA ARG A 152 -3.39 -4.82 16.52
C ARG A 152 -4.42 -4.38 15.48
N TRP A 153 -5.62 -4.07 15.94
CA TRP A 153 -6.63 -3.47 15.08
C TRP A 153 -6.13 -2.11 14.55
N TRP A 154 -6.72 -1.61 13.47
CA TRP A 154 -6.41 -0.25 13.01
C TRP A 154 -6.62 0.77 14.14
N PRO A 155 -5.77 1.81 14.25
CA PRO A 155 -5.99 2.85 15.24
C PRO A 155 -7.37 3.51 15.05
N ASP A 156 -8.09 3.67 16.15
CA ASP A 156 -9.40 4.32 16.22
C ASP A 156 -9.27 5.53 17.16
N PRO A 157 -9.62 6.75 16.74
CA PRO A 157 -10.26 7.11 15.48
C PRO A 157 -9.32 7.12 14.26
N PRO A 158 -9.79 6.75 13.06
CA PRO A 158 -8.97 6.74 11.86
C PRO A 158 -8.46 8.12 11.44
N GLU A 159 -9.16 9.19 11.82
CA GLU A 159 -8.80 10.58 11.57
C GLU A 159 -7.38 10.94 12.06
N GLU A 160 -6.96 10.43 13.22
CA GLU A 160 -5.70 10.83 13.84
C GLU A 160 -4.49 10.40 13.02
N TRP A 161 -4.48 9.15 12.54
CA TRP A 161 -3.36 8.63 11.77
C TRP A 161 -3.45 9.02 10.28
N LEU A 162 -4.66 9.11 9.71
CA LEU A 162 -4.83 9.53 8.31
C LEU A 162 -4.43 10.99 8.08
N ARG A 163 -4.72 11.90 9.02
CA ARG A 163 -4.28 13.31 8.92
C ARG A 163 -2.78 13.49 9.10
N GLY A 164 -2.10 12.52 9.72
CA GLY A 164 -0.64 12.51 9.85
C GLY A 164 0.11 12.16 8.56
N LEU A 165 -0.59 11.66 7.52
CA LEU A 165 0.03 11.10 6.32
C LEU A 165 0.84 12.09 5.49
N GLY A 166 0.48 13.38 5.48
CA GLY A 166 1.26 14.41 4.78
C GLY A 166 2.69 14.57 5.32
N ARG A 167 2.96 14.08 6.53
CA ARG A 167 4.30 14.10 7.17
C ARG A 167 5.03 12.76 7.09
N ALA A 168 4.37 11.73 6.57
CA ALA A 168 4.91 10.38 6.44
C ALA A 168 5.83 10.29 5.21
N VAL A 169 7.10 10.65 5.41
CA VAL A 169 8.12 10.64 4.34
C VAL A 169 8.44 9.19 3.92
N PRO A 170 8.41 8.85 2.62
CA PRO A 170 8.60 7.48 2.11
C PRO A 170 9.83 6.74 2.68
N ASP A 171 10.98 7.41 2.75
CA ASP A 171 12.24 6.80 3.25
C ASP A 171 12.29 6.65 4.78
N ARG A 172 11.31 7.19 5.51
CA ARG A 172 11.27 7.18 6.99
C ARG A 172 10.10 6.39 7.56
N VAL A 173 9.08 6.09 6.76
CA VAL A 173 7.99 5.22 7.18
C VAL A 173 8.47 3.78 7.30
N GLY A 174 8.04 3.09 8.36
CA GLY A 174 8.53 1.75 8.71
C GLY A 174 9.86 1.72 9.49
N LEU A 175 10.52 2.87 9.71
CA LEU A 175 11.78 2.97 10.49
C LEU A 175 11.58 3.46 11.94
N GLY A 176 10.38 3.32 12.51
CA GLY A 176 10.07 3.80 13.85
C GLY A 176 10.99 3.20 14.93
N LEU A 177 11.95 4.02 15.41
CA LEU A 177 12.61 3.94 16.72
C LEU A 177 13.19 2.58 17.13
N GLY A 178 14.30 2.21 16.50
CA GLY A 178 15.28 1.27 17.05
C GLY A 178 16.38 1.93 17.90
N ASP A 179 16.27 3.22 18.23
CA ASP A 179 17.36 3.98 18.86
C ASP A 179 16.87 4.93 19.96
N ALA A 180 16.21 4.36 20.97
CA ALA A 180 16.08 4.95 22.29
C ALA A 180 16.75 4.00 23.30
N GLY A 181 18.08 4.05 23.35
CA GLY A 181 18.87 3.14 24.16
C GLY A 181 20.35 3.47 24.34
N LEU A 182 20.79 4.72 24.11
CA LEU A 182 22.03 5.23 24.71
C LEU A 182 21.69 5.72 26.13
N GLY A 183 21.38 4.74 26.97
CA GLY A 183 21.33 4.84 28.42
C GLY A 183 22.66 4.35 28.98
N ASP A 184 23.32 5.27 29.63
CA ASP A 184 24.55 5.21 30.40
C ASP A 184 24.79 3.93 31.22
N ALA A 185 26.06 3.68 31.49
CA ALA A 185 26.63 2.51 32.13
C ALA A 185 26.11 2.27 33.56
N GLY A 186 25.86 1.00 33.88
CA GLY A 186 25.62 0.53 35.24
C GLY A 186 25.96 -0.95 35.37
N LEU A 187 27.21 -1.24 35.73
CA LEU A 187 27.67 -2.56 36.17
C LEU A 187 26.79 -3.08 37.31
N GLY A 188 26.34 -4.34 37.21
CA GLY A 188 25.65 -5.05 38.28
C GLY A 188 25.40 -6.51 37.91
N ASP A 189 26.33 -7.35 38.35
CA ASP A 189 26.44 -8.79 38.18
C ASP A 189 25.28 -9.61 38.81
N GLY A 190 25.00 -10.79 38.26
CA GLY A 190 24.42 -11.92 39.00
C GLY A 190 23.03 -12.43 38.60
N GLY A 191 22.99 -13.61 37.94
CA GLY A 191 21.96 -14.61 38.26
C GLY A 191 21.07 -15.12 37.13
N ALA A 192 21.46 -16.26 36.57
CA ALA A 192 20.75 -17.08 35.58
C ALA A 192 19.24 -17.28 35.79
N ARG A 193 18.48 -17.37 34.67
CA ARG A 193 17.57 -18.50 34.39
C ARG A 193 17.16 -18.54 32.91
N ARG A 194 17.39 -19.71 32.31
CA ARG A 194 17.01 -20.14 30.95
C ARG A 194 15.48 -20.18 30.79
N CYS A 195 14.98 -19.65 29.67
CA CYS A 195 13.83 -20.19 28.92
C CYS A 195 13.94 -19.74 27.47
N GLY A 196 13.89 -20.69 26.54
CA GLY A 196 14.27 -20.53 25.14
C GLY A 196 13.36 -19.59 24.35
N LYS A 197 13.96 -18.55 23.77
CA LYS A 197 13.39 -17.76 22.67
C LYS A 197 13.71 -18.46 21.35
N LEU A 198 12.68 -18.97 20.68
CA LEU A 198 12.74 -19.30 19.26
C LEU A 198 12.96 -18.00 18.49
N ASN A 199 14.14 -17.91 17.89
CA ASN A 199 14.64 -16.79 17.11
C ASN A 199 14.20 -17.02 15.65
N SER A 200 13.10 -16.40 15.22
CA SER A 200 12.77 -16.30 13.79
C SER A 200 13.51 -15.10 13.22
N GLY A 201 14.76 -15.33 12.87
CA GLY A 201 15.61 -14.34 12.21
C GLY A 201 15.08 -14.02 10.81
N ASN A 202 14.60 -12.79 10.63
CA ASN A 202 14.38 -12.22 9.31
C ASN A 202 15.74 -11.79 8.75
N GLN A 203 16.49 -12.74 8.18
CA GLN A 203 17.73 -12.43 7.46
C GLN A 203 17.38 -11.94 6.05
N PHE A 204 17.25 -10.63 5.89
CA PHE A 204 17.46 -9.99 4.60
C PHE A 204 18.94 -10.15 4.24
N THR A 205 19.24 -11.11 3.36
CA THR A 205 20.59 -11.30 2.83
C THR A 205 20.93 -10.10 1.95
N THR A 206 21.73 -9.18 2.48
CA THR A 206 22.40 -8.13 1.69
C THR A 206 23.36 -8.80 0.71
N VAL A 207 22.96 -8.92 -0.56
CA VAL A 207 23.90 -9.20 -1.64
C VAL A 207 24.66 -7.90 -1.93
N ASN A 208 25.88 -7.81 -1.40
CA ASN A 208 26.86 -6.79 -1.75
C ASN A 208 27.17 -6.89 -3.26
N ARG A 209 26.60 -6.01 -4.07
CA ARG A 209 27.00 -5.80 -5.46
C ARG A 209 28.06 -4.69 -5.50
N PRO A 210 29.23 -4.90 -6.12
CA PRO A 210 30.26 -3.86 -6.22
C PRO A 210 29.78 -2.70 -7.09
N PRO A 211 30.29 -1.47 -6.87
CA PRO A 211 29.82 -0.28 -7.58
C PRO A 211 30.15 -0.38 -9.07
N ASP A 212 29.10 -0.30 -9.87
CA ASP A 212 29.20 -0.26 -11.33
C ASP A 212 29.88 1.05 -11.79
N ARG A 213 30.69 0.88 -12.82
CA ARG A 213 31.54 1.88 -13.47
C ARG A 213 30.67 3.02 -14.04
N PRO A 214 31.09 4.29 -13.98
CA PRO A 214 30.32 5.39 -14.58
C PRO A 214 30.22 5.19 -16.11
N PRO A 215 29.07 5.51 -16.73
CA PRO A 215 28.90 5.37 -18.17
C PRO A 215 29.84 6.31 -18.92
N ALA A 216 30.45 5.78 -19.98
CA ALA A 216 31.33 6.52 -20.87
C ALA A 216 30.60 7.71 -21.52
N ARG A 217 31.30 8.84 -21.61
CA ARG A 217 30.85 10.06 -22.30
C ARG A 217 30.37 9.73 -23.73
N PRO A 218 29.22 10.26 -24.18
CA PRO A 218 28.85 10.21 -25.58
C PRO A 218 29.80 11.10 -26.42
N PRO A 219 30.14 10.71 -27.66
CA PRO A 219 30.95 11.52 -28.56
C PRO A 219 30.19 12.78 -29.01
N PRO A 220 30.88 13.90 -29.28
CA PRO A 220 30.23 15.12 -29.73
C PRO A 220 30.07 15.16 -31.26
N LEU A 221 29.08 15.97 -31.67
CA LEU A 221 28.85 16.58 -32.98
C LEU A 221 28.11 15.74 -34.04
N MET A 222 26.97 16.27 -34.50
CA MET A 222 26.96 16.99 -35.78
C MET A 222 25.76 17.93 -35.89
N THR A 223 26.08 19.22 -35.97
CA THR A 223 25.22 20.32 -36.42
C THR A 223 24.77 20.04 -37.85
N THR A 224 23.47 19.93 -38.09
CA THR A 224 22.89 20.02 -39.44
C THR A 224 22.28 21.39 -39.67
N PRO A 225 22.43 21.98 -40.87
CA PRO A 225 22.12 23.37 -41.14
C PRO A 225 20.63 23.64 -41.41
N SER A 226 20.20 24.80 -40.92
CA SER A 226 19.40 25.82 -41.63
C SER A 226 18.18 25.33 -42.45
N SER A 227 16.99 25.52 -41.88
CA SER A 227 15.72 25.46 -42.60
C SER A 227 15.42 26.82 -43.26
N PRO A 228 15.06 26.89 -44.56
CA PRO A 228 14.79 28.15 -45.27
C PRO A 228 13.41 28.76 -44.96
N PRO A 229 13.20 30.07 -45.29
CA PRO A 229 12.13 30.90 -44.76
C PRO A 229 10.73 30.64 -45.34
N GLN A 230 9.71 30.90 -44.51
CA GLN A 230 8.29 30.85 -44.88
C GLN A 230 7.90 31.93 -45.91
N PRO A 231 6.99 31.63 -46.87
CA PRO A 231 6.42 32.62 -47.76
C PRO A 231 5.32 33.45 -47.08
N PRO A 232 5.12 34.73 -47.49
CA PRO A 232 4.21 35.65 -46.82
C PRO A 232 2.73 35.38 -47.17
N LEU A 233 1.89 35.54 -46.14
CA LEU A 233 0.44 35.64 -46.20
C LEU A 233 0.03 36.74 -47.20
N ARG A 234 -0.67 36.38 -48.28
CA ARG A 234 -1.39 37.33 -49.14
C ARG A 234 -2.86 37.35 -48.78
N GLY A 235 -3.35 38.57 -48.56
CA GLY A 235 -4.71 38.90 -48.20
C GLY A 235 -5.74 38.63 -49.30
N ALA A 236 -6.98 38.71 -48.83
CA ALA A 236 -8.24 38.58 -49.52
C ALA A 236 -8.44 39.56 -50.69
N PRO A 237 -9.48 39.31 -51.51
CA PRO A 237 -10.52 40.29 -51.80
C PRO A 237 -11.74 40.11 -50.90
#